data_AF-A0ABD0ZR93-F1
#
_entry.id   AF-A0ABD0ZR93-F1
#
_cell.length_a   1.000
_cell.length_b   1.000
_cell.length_c   1.000
_cell.angle_alpha   90.00
_cell.angle_beta   90.00
_cell.angle_gamma   90.00
#
_symmetry.space_group_name_H-M   'P 1'
#
loop_
_entity.id
_entity.type
_entity.pdbx_description
1 polymer ?
#
loop_
_entity_poly.entity_id
_entity_poly.type
_entity_poly.pdbx_seq_one_letter_code
_entity_poly.pdbx_strand_id
1 'polypeptide(L)'
;MAESDSGESAMAEKARELIFSQSHEEVATLVNQLFMRQESEEYQTARALYDYCVSDFPNHLTLKLLKVYQCSSDGVIRFQSIYQLSETLNEFRNNNFKLSLEPLHEIKRNLISCLTMQETNESDIKILRRIVSFVAYNVVTLYHGKWEELSECIFLLVDKEPIKAFNIFVDLPPVYKEFIDRFMSKILEKAGNVFRYPNQDWSLALQTLVKMAIQLYNTAMKLDVISSLMETQLDCVVENGKEHFVVRGLKELETFLSRDMNLYSYNKEQCCFVSEFMIQMGAVEETQTKEIVRKINMLVTKPSKNDFKNDRAEYDRDWYYHLMNLSSLQVLRIFASTQLEDRSRELAIRRLNVLLSDHTKKNVKLEISELRELLP
;
A
#
# COMPACT_ATOMS: atom_id res chain seq x y z
N MET A 1 9.99 -34.97 32.68
CA MET A 1 9.91 -35.16 31.21
C MET A 1 8.65 -35.90 30.73
N ALA A 2 7.67 -36.23 31.60
CA ALA A 2 6.43 -36.91 31.19
C ALA A 2 5.17 -35.99 31.23
N GLU A 3 5.27 -34.77 31.77
CA GLU A 3 4.14 -33.82 31.87
C GLU A 3 4.05 -32.83 30.70
N SER A 4 5.09 -32.71 29.85
CA SER A 4 5.02 -31.84 28.67
C SER A 4 4.29 -32.51 27.50
N ASP A 5 4.35 -33.84 27.41
CA ASP A 5 3.81 -34.63 26.28
C ASP A 5 2.26 -34.74 26.32
N SER A 6 1.67 -34.69 27.51
CA SER A 6 0.21 -34.78 27.68
C SER A 6 -0.53 -33.47 27.36
N GLY A 7 0.11 -32.33 27.63
CA GLY A 7 -0.45 -31.00 27.33
C GLY A 7 -0.48 -30.69 25.83
N GLU A 8 0.58 -31.06 25.12
CA GLU A 8 0.69 -30.85 23.67
C GLU A 8 -0.29 -31.72 22.88
N SER A 9 -0.46 -32.99 23.30
CA SER A 9 -1.47 -33.89 22.72
C SER A 9 -2.92 -33.38 22.92
N ALA A 10 -3.25 -32.82 24.09
CA ALA A 10 -4.59 -32.31 24.36
C ALA A 10 -4.91 -31.01 23.61
N MET A 11 -3.92 -30.14 23.41
CA MET A 11 -4.06 -28.92 22.60
C MET A 11 -4.26 -29.26 21.11
N ALA A 12 -3.50 -30.24 20.61
CA ALA A 12 -3.63 -30.74 19.24
C ALA A 12 -5.02 -31.30 18.94
N GLU A 13 -5.60 -32.06 19.87
CA GLU A 13 -6.94 -32.62 19.72
C GLU A 13 -8.01 -31.52 19.70
N LYS A 14 -7.97 -30.58 20.64
CA LYS A 14 -8.89 -29.43 20.66
C LYS A 14 -8.81 -28.57 19.40
N ALA A 15 -7.59 -28.32 18.90
CA ALA A 15 -7.41 -27.56 17.67
C ALA A 15 -8.02 -28.29 16.46
N ARG A 16 -7.83 -29.60 16.36
CA ARG A 16 -8.46 -30.41 15.31
C ARG A 16 -9.97 -30.39 15.41
N GLU A 17 -10.53 -30.59 16.59
CA GLU A 17 -11.99 -30.53 16.79
C GLU A 17 -12.55 -29.19 16.34
N LEU A 18 -11.96 -28.09 16.81
CA LEU A 18 -12.36 -26.73 16.44
C LEU A 18 -12.33 -26.47 14.93
N ILE A 19 -11.25 -26.90 14.28
CA ILE A 19 -10.98 -26.61 12.88
C ILE A 19 -11.79 -27.51 11.93
N PHE A 20 -12.03 -28.77 12.30
CA PHE A 20 -12.75 -29.73 11.47
C PHE A 20 -14.23 -29.90 11.86
N SER A 21 -14.70 -29.24 12.93
CA SER A 21 -16.12 -29.23 13.28
C SER A 21 -16.96 -28.62 12.16
N GLN A 22 -18.20 -29.09 12.00
CA GLN A 22 -19.13 -28.49 11.03
C GLN A 22 -19.65 -27.13 11.50
N SER A 23 -19.72 -26.90 12.82
CA SER A 23 -20.15 -25.64 13.40
C SER A 23 -19.10 -24.53 13.22
N HIS A 24 -19.56 -23.30 13.22
CA HIS A 24 -18.72 -22.09 13.24
C HIS A 24 -18.80 -21.37 14.60
N GLU A 25 -19.67 -21.83 15.50
CA GLU A 25 -19.92 -21.22 16.81
C GLU A 25 -18.69 -21.32 17.72
N GLU A 26 -18.02 -22.47 17.74
CA GLU A 26 -16.82 -22.66 18.57
C GLU A 26 -15.68 -21.70 18.15
N VAL A 27 -15.53 -21.47 16.85
CA VAL A 27 -14.56 -20.50 16.32
C VAL A 27 -15.01 -19.07 16.62
N ALA A 28 -16.32 -18.78 16.57
CA ALA A 28 -16.85 -17.48 16.98
C ALA A 28 -16.61 -17.21 18.48
N THR A 29 -16.80 -18.21 19.33
CA THR A 29 -16.47 -18.13 20.77
C THR A 29 -14.98 -17.90 20.98
N LEU A 30 -14.13 -18.66 20.27
CA LEU A 30 -12.67 -18.46 20.33
C LEU A 30 -12.31 -17.03 19.94
N VAL A 31 -12.83 -16.54 18.82
CA VAL A 31 -12.60 -15.17 18.33
C VAL A 31 -13.03 -14.16 19.38
N ASN A 32 -14.22 -14.29 19.97
CA ASN A 32 -14.68 -13.36 21.00
C ASN A 32 -13.75 -13.35 22.24
N GLN A 33 -13.24 -14.51 22.65
CA GLN A 33 -12.30 -14.63 23.77
C GLN A 33 -10.95 -13.94 23.49
N LEU A 34 -10.51 -13.87 22.22
CA LEU A 34 -9.30 -13.13 21.83
C LEU A 34 -9.41 -11.60 22.03
N PHE A 35 -10.62 -11.08 22.25
CA PHE A 35 -10.86 -9.66 22.53
C PHE A 35 -11.19 -9.39 24.01
N MET A 36 -11.09 -10.40 24.87
CA MET A 36 -11.17 -10.23 26.32
C MET A 36 -9.87 -9.63 26.88
N ARG A 37 -9.87 -9.28 28.17
CA ARG A 37 -8.68 -8.74 28.84
C ARG A 37 -7.54 -9.75 28.81
N GLN A 38 -6.32 -9.29 28.54
CA GLN A 38 -5.17 -10.17 28.34
C GLN A 38 -4.79 -10.98 29.59
N GLU A 39 -5.17 -10.49 30.77
CA GLU A 39 -4.95 -11.16 32.04
C GLU A 39 -5.98 -12.25 32.34
N SER A 40 -7.06 -12.34 31.56
CA SER A 40 -8.10 -13.37 31.75
C SER A 40 -7.60 -14.75 31.30
N GLU A 41 -8.01 -15.78 32.04
CA GLU A 41 -7.70 -17.17 31.69
C GLU A 41 -8.31 -17.55 30.33
N GLU A 42 -9.48 -16.99 30.03
CA GLU A 42 -10.16 -17.16 28.74
C GLU A 42 -9.33 -16.61 27.58
N TYR A 43 -8.78 -15.40 27.70
CA TYR A 43 -7.91 -14.84 26.66
C TYR A 43 -6.65 -15.68 26.48
N GLN A 44 -5.96 -16.05 27.57
CA GLN A 44 -4.70 -16.79 27.49
C GLN A 44 -4.90 -18.16 26.85
N THR A 45 -5.96 -18.86 27.23
CA THR A 45 -6.32 -20.16 26.66
C THR A 45 -6.71 -20.03 25.19
N ALA A 46 -7.54 -19.03 24.86
CA ALA A 46 -7.95 -18.77 23.48
C ALA A 46 -6.76 -18.40 22.59
N ARG A 47 -5.83 -17.57 23.10
CA ARG A 47 -4.64 -17.17 22.36
C ARG A 47 -3.73 -18.35 22.06
N ALA A 48 -3.45 -19.20 23.06
CA ALA A 48 -2.63 -20.39 22.86
C ALA A 48 -3.26 -21.35 21.82
N LEU A 49 -4.57 -21.56 21.90
CA LEU A 49 -5.28 -22.41 20.93
C LEU A 49 -5.30 -21.80 19.52
N TYR A 50 -5.50 -20.48 19.43
CA TYR A 50 -5.47 -19.76 18.16
C TYR A 50 -4.08 -19.83 17.51
N ASP A 51 -3.02 -19.61 18.28
CA ASP A 51 -1.62 -19.68 17.81
C ASP A 51 -1.27 -21.08 17.30
N TYR A 52 -1.71 -22.11 18.01
CA TYR A 52 -1.59 -23.49 17.56
C TYR A 52 -2.30 -23.70 16.21
N CYS A 53 -3.54 -23.21 16.07
CA CYS A 53 -4.29 -23.30 14.80
C CYS A 53 -3.62 -22.53 13.66
N VAL A 54 -3.01 -21.37 13.94
CA VAL A 54 -2.24 -20.57 12.95
C VAL A 54 -1.04 -21.36 12.45
N SER A 55 -0.33 -22.05 13.35
CA SER A 55 0.86 -22.85 13.02
C SER A 55 0.49 -24.10 12.21
N ASP A 56 -0.46 -24.90 12.70
CA ASP A 56 -0.69 -26.25 12.19
C ASP A 56 -1.83 -26.34 11.17
N PHE A 57 -2.79 -25.41 11.20
CA PHE A 57 -3.96 -25.44 10.33
C PHE A 57 -4.27 -24.09 9.63
N PRO A 58 -3.27 -23.36 9.08
CA PRO A 58 -3.43 -21.99 8.57
C PRO A 58 -4.52 -21.84 7.50
N ASN A 59 -4.60 -22.80 6.57
CA ASN A 59 -5.61 -22.79 5.50
C ASN A 59 -7.04 -22.99 6.03
N HIS A 60 -7.21 -23.94 6.93
CA HIS A 60 -8.52 -24.27 7.48
C HIS A 60 -9.00 -23.19 8.46
N LEU A 61 -8.08 -22.61 9.24
CA LEU A 61 -8.37 -21.44 10.08
C LEU A 61 -8.83 -20.26 9.22
N THR A 62 -8.13 -19.97 8.12
CA THR A 62 -8.54 -18.93 7.15
C THR A 62 -9.97 -19.15 6.67
N LEU A 63 -10.28 -20.38 6.26
CA LEU A 63 -11.61 -20.75 5.81
C LEU A 63 -12.68 -20.60 6.91
N LYS A 64 -12.38 -21.06 8.13
CA LYS A 64 -13.29 -20.97 9.27
C LYS A 64 -13.59 -19.52 9.64
N LEU A 65 -12.59 -18.65 9.68
CA LEU A 65 -12.79 -17.22 9.98
C LEU A 65 -13.64 -16.52 8.90
N LEU A 66 -13.45 -16.87 7.62
CA LEU A 66 -14.33 -16.37 6.54
C LEU A 66 -15.77 -16.88 6.71
N LYS A 67 -15.97 -18.13 7.11
CA LYS A 67 -17.32 -18.68 7.38
C LYS A 67 -17.97 -18.03 8.60
N VAL A 68 -17.22 -17.74 9.67
CA VAL A 68 -17.73 -16.97 10.82
C VAL A 68 -18.23 -15.59 10.38
N TYR A 69 -17.47 -14.90 9.53
CA TYR A 69 -17.92 -13.62 8.96
C TYR A 69 -19.25 -13.72 8.20
N GLN A 70 -19.42 -14.78 7.41
CA GLN A 70 -20.62 -14.96 6.60
C GLN A 70 -21.84 -15.37 7.42
N CYS A 71 -21.66 -16.24 8.42
CA CYS A 71 -22.76 -16.91 9.10
C CYS A 71 -23.16 -16.23 10.42
N SER A 72 -22.29 -15.41 11.03
CA SER A 72 -22.61 -14.74 12.28
C SER A 72 -23.66 -13.65 12.08
N SER A 73 -24.71 -13.68 12.90
CA SER A 73 -25.69 -12.59 13.01
C SER A 73 -25.17 -11.40 13.83
N ASP A 74 -24.11 -11.60 14.61
CA ASP A 74 -23.48 -10.55 15.40
C ASP A 74 -22.41 -9.82 14.58
N GLY A 75 -22.66 -8.53 14.31
CA GLY A 75 -21.76 -7.65 13.57
C GLY A 75 -20.39 -7.46 14.24
N VAL A 76 -20.31 -7.54 15.58
CA VAL A 76 -19.04 -7.45 16.32
C VAL A 76 -18.21 -8.70 16.07
N ILE A 77 -18.81 -9.89 16.20
CA ILE A 77 -18.13 -11.17 15.93
C ILE A 77 -17.69 -11.24 14.46
N ARG A 78 -18.54 -10.78 13.53
CA ARG A 78 -18.16 -10.67 12.11
C ARG A 78 -16.89 -9.83 11.96
N PHE A 79 -16.90 -8.59 12.45
CA PHE A 79 -15.75 -7.69 12.37
C PHE A 79 -14.49 -8.31 13.02
N GLN A 80 -14.61 -8.85 14.23
CA GLN A 80 -13.51 -9.48 14.96
C GLN A 80 -12.90 -10.65 14.16
N SER A 81 -13.72 -11.46 13.50
CA SER A 81 -13.25 -12.62 12.73
C SER A 81 -12.38 -12.21 11.53
N ILE A 82 -12.81 -11.21 10.74
CA ILE A 82 -12.03 -10.73 9.59
C ILE A 82 -10.84 -9.88 10.02
N TYR A 83 -10.95 -9.17 11.14
CA TYR A 83 -9.83 -8.44 11.72
C TYR A 83 -8.72 -9.41 12.10
N GLN A 84 -9.07 -10.44 12.88
CA GLN A 84 -8.12 -11.45 13.33
C GLN A 84 -7.51 -12.22 12.15
N LEU A 85 -8.31 -12.52 11.12
CA LEU A 85 -7.81 -13.09 9.88
C LEU A 85 -6.81 -12.15 9.17
N SER A 86 -7.15 -10.87 9.02
CA SER A 86 -6.27 -9.89 8.36
C SER A 86 -4.92 -9.75 9.07
N GLU A 87 -4.90 -9.75 10.41
CA GLU A 87 -3.65 -9.69 11.18
C GLU A 87 -2.80 -10.95 10.95
N THR A 88 -3.41 -12.14 11.02
CA THR A 88 -2.71 -13.39 10.73
C THR A 88 -2.17 -13.46 9.30
N LEU A 89 -2.95 -13.02 8.30
CA LEU A 89 -2.48 -12.99 6.91
C LEU A 89 -1.36 -11.96 6.68
N ASN A 90 -1.34 -10.88 7.47
CA ASN A 90 -0.26 -9.91 7.43
C ASN A 90 1.04 -10.49 8.01
N GLU A 91 0.97 -11.24 9.12
CA GLU A 91 2.11 -12.00 9.66
C GLU A 91 2.61 -13.03 8.65
N PHE A 92 1.71 -13.78 8.02
CA PHE A 92 2.05 -14.72 6.95
C PHE A 92 2.77 -14.04 5.79
N ARG A 93 2.30 -12.86 5.36
CA ARG A 93 2.94 -12.09 4.30
C ARG A 93 4.37 -11.69 4.69
N ASN A 94 4.58 -11.22 5.92
CA ASN A 94 5.90 -10.84 6.41
C ASN A 94 6.86 -12.04 6.52
N ASN A 95 6.32 -13.22 6.79
CA ASN A 95 7.08 -14.47 6.91
C ASN A 95 7.18 -15.25 5.58
N ASN A 96 6.75 -14.67 4.45
CA ASN A 96 6.69 -15.33 3.13
C ASN A 96 5.92 -16.67 3.14
N PHE A 97 4.96 -16.82 4.05
CA PHE A 97 4.11 -17.99 4.13
C PHE A 97 3.15 -18.06 2.94
N LYS A 98 2.92 -19.28 2.43
CA LYS A 98 2.07 -19.55 1.27
C LYS A 98 0.91 -20.45 1.66
N LEU A 99 -0.31 -20.05 1.30
CA LEU A 99 -1.49 -20.91 1.45
C LEU A 99 -1.38 -22.09 0.51
N SER A 100 -1.77 -23.28 0.96
CA SER A 100 -1.74 -24.49 0.14
C SER A 100 -2.75 -24.41 -1.01
N LEU A 101 -2.40 -24.98 -2.17
CA LEU A 101 -3.20 -24.88 -3.39
C LEU A 101 -4.59 -25.55 -3.28
N GLU A 102 -4.66 -26.69 -2.59
CA GLU A 102 -5.89 -27.49 -2.44
C GLU A 102 -7.04 -26.70 -1.76
N PRO A 103 -6.88 -26.13 -0.54
CA PRO A 103 -7.92 -25.34 0.12
C PRO A 103 -8.13 -23.96 -0.52
N LEU A 104 -7.21 -23.49 -1.36
CA LEU A 104 -7.27 -22.16 -1.96
C LEU A 104 -8.53 -21.97 -2.80
N HIS A 105 -8.98 -23.01 -3.52
CA HIS A 105 -10.24 -22.94 -4.27
C HIS A 105 -11.45 -22.63 -3.36
N GLU A 106 -11.53 -23.26 -2.19
CA GLU A 106 -12.61 -23.01 -1.25
C GLU A 106 -12.47 -21.63 -0.60
N ILE A 107 -11.25 -21.19 -0.25
CA ILE A 107 -10.98 -19.85 0.27
C ILE A 107 -11.42 -18.79 -0.74
N LYS A 108 -11.05 -18.92 -2.03
CA LYS A 108 -11.48 -18.01 -3.10
C LYS A 108 -13.00 -17.86 -3.12
N ARG A 109 -13.73 -18.98 -3.16
CA ARG A 109 -15.19 -19.00 -3.22
C ARG A 109 -15.84 -18.30 -2.03
N ASN A 110 -15.37 -18.60 -0.81
CA ASN A 110 -15.89 -17.97 0.40
C ASN A 110 -15.59 -16.47 0.40
N LEU A 111 -14.39 -16.06 -0.01
CA LEU A 111 -14.05 -14.64 -0.05
C LEU A 111 -14.94 -13.86 -1.02
N ILE A 112 -15.23 -14.41 -2.22
CA ILE A 112 -16.19 -13.80 -3.15
C ILE A 112 -17.56 -13.65 -2.49
N SER A 113 -18.04 -14.69 -1.81
CA SER A 113 -19.32 -14.63 -1.07
C SER A 113 -19.32 -13.52 -0.02
N CYS A 114 -18.23 -13.35 0.75
CA CYS A 114 -18.09 -12.25 1.71
C CYS A 114 -18.18 -10.87 1.03
N LEU A 115 -17.54 -10.70 -0.13
CA LEU A 115 -17.56 -9.44 -0.88
C LEU A 115 -18.95 -9.11 -1.46
N THR A 116 -19.78 -10.12 -1.71
CA THR A 116 -21.12 -9.94 -2.28
C THR A 116 -22.24 -9.79 -1.25
N MET A 117 -21.93 -9.79 0.04
CA MET A 117 -22.91 -9.53 1.10
C MET A 117 -23.47 -8.10 0.97
N GLN A 118 -24.78 -7.94 1.17
CA GLN A 118 -25.47 -6.65 1.05
C GLN A 118 -25.17 -5.70 2.23
N GLU A 119 -24.89 -6.24 3.42
CA GLU A 119 -24.67 -5.48 4.65
C GLU A 119 -23.18 -5.42 5.03
N THR A 120 -22.32 -4.97 4.11
CA THR A 120 -20.88 -4.81 4.38
C THR A 120 -20.59 -3.38 4.84
N ASN A 121 -20.17 -3.21 6.08
CA ASN A 121 -19.74 -1.90 6.59
C ASN A 121 -18.42 -1.45 5.94
N GLU A 122 -18.16 -0.13 5.90
CA GLU A 122 -16.94 0.42 5.29
C GLU A 122 -15.65 -0.11 5.96
N SER A 123 -15.68 -0.30 7.29
CA SER A 123 -14.60 -0.91 8.06
C SER A 123 -14.27 -2.32 7.56
N ASP A 124 -15.30 -3.12 7.29
CA ASP A 124 -15.15 -4.49 6.83
C ASP A 124 -14.58 -4.51 5.42
N ILE A 125 -15.02 -3.62 4.54
CA ILE A 125 -14.48 -3.48 3.18
C ILE A 125 -12.97 -3.22 3.22
N LYS A 126 -12.51 -2.33 4.12
CA LYS A 126 -11.08 -2.00 4.30
C LYS A 126 -10.25 -3.19 4.79
N ILE A 127 -10.85 -4.11 5.55
CA ILE A 127 -10.20 -5.34 6.01
C ILE A 127 -10.24 -6.40 4.90
N LEU A 128 -11.41 -6.63 4.31
CA LEU A 128 -11.63 -7.60 3.24
C LEU A 128 -10.73 -7.32 2.03
N ARG A 129 -10.50 -6.06 1.63
CA ARG A 129 -9.57 -5.76 0.54
C ARG A 129 -8.13 -6.22 0.82
N ARG A 130 -7.67 -6.22 2.08
CA ARG A 130 -6.35 -6.73 2.49
C ARG A 130 -6.30 -8.26 2.42
N ILE A 131 -7.38 -8.91 2.85
CA ILE A 131 -7.53 -10.37 2.74
C ILE A 131 -7.52 -10.77 1.25
N VAL A 132 -8.29 -10.07 0.41
CA VAL A 132 -8.31 -10.27 -1.05
C VAL A 132 -6.93 -10.08 -1.65
N SER A 133 -6.22 -9.02 -1.27
CA SER A 133 -4.85 -8.76 -1.69
C SER A 133 -3.93 -9.95 -1.39
N PHE A 134 -4.00 -10.51 -0.17
CA PHE A 134 -3.18 -11.66 0.22
C PHE A 134 -3.51 -12.93 -0.58
N VAL A 135 -4.80 -13.26 -0.70
CA VAL A 135 -5.23 -14.45 -1.46
C VAL A 135 -4.90 -14.27 -2.94
N ALA A 136 -5.08 -13.08 -3.51
CA ALA A 136 -4.77 -12.79 -4.91
C ALA A 136 -3.27 -12.92 -5.18
N TYR A 137 -2.42 -12.50 -4.24
CA TYR A 137 -0.98 -12.68 -4.34
C TYR A 137 -0.60 -14.17 -4.37
N ASN A 138 -1.22 -14.99 -3.52
CA ASN A 138 -1.02 -16.44 -3.57
C ASN A 138 -1.46 -17.02 -4.91
N VAL A 139 -2.68 -16.69 -5.38
CA VAL A 139 -3.23 -17.24 -6.63
C VAL A 139 -2.44 -16.81 -7.86
N VAL A 140 -2.26 -15.50 -8.05
CA VAL A 140 -1.77 -14.92 -9.31
C VAL A 140 -0.25 -14.85 -9.32
N THR A 141 0.37 -14.43 -8.22
CA THR A 141 1.82 -14.20 -8.18
C THR A 141 2.59 -15.47 -7.84
N LEU A 142 2.17 -16.20 -6.80
CA LEU A 142 2.92 -17.37 -6.34
C LEU A 142 2.61 -18.65 -7.12
N TYR A 143 1.34 -18.84 -7.51
CA TYR A 143 0.90 -20.02 -8.25
C TYR A 143 0.71 -19.78 -9.75
N HIS A 144 0.94 -18.56 -10.25
CA HIS A 144 0.74 -18.19 -11.65
C HIS A 144 -0.65 -18.58 -12.20
N GLY A 145 -1.65 -18.62 -11.31
CA GLY A 145 -3.02 -18.97 -11.61
C GLY A 145 -3.85 -17.78 -12.09
N LYS A 146 -5.11 -18.06 -12.41
CA LYS A 146 -6.10 -17.03 -12.75
C LYS A 146 -7.22 -17.02 -11.73
N TRP A 147 -7.70 -15.82 -11.41
CA TRP A 147 -8.86 -15.61 -10.55
C TRP A 147 -9.95 -14.84 -11.31
N GLU A 148 -10.50 -15.48 -12.34
CA GLU A 148 -11.54 -14.89 -13.19
C GLU A 148 -12.80 -14.54 -12.38
N GLU A 149 -13.09 -15.31 -11.33
CA GLU A 149 -14.24 -15.10 -10.44
C GLU A 149 -14.14 -13.77 -9.67
N LEU A 150 -12.92 -13.32 -9.33
CA LEU A 150 -12.69 -12.03 -8.69
C LEU A 150 -12.83 -10.88 -9.69
N SER A 151 -12.36 -11.05 -10.92
CA SER A 151 -12.57 -10.06 -11.98
C SER A 151 -14.06 -9.85 -12.25
N GLU A 152 -14.84 -10.93 -12.32
CA GLU A 152 -16.30 -10.87 -12.47
C GLU A 152 -16.97 -10.22 -11.26
N CYS A 153 -16.53 -10.55 -10.04
CA CYS A 153 -17.04 -9.92 -8.82
C CYS A 153 -16.80 -8.40 -8.83
N ILE A 154 -15.60 -7.94 -9.19
CA ILE A 154 -15.30 -6.51 -9.30
C ILE A 154 -16.17 -5.87 -10.38
N PHE A 155 -16.34 -6.50 -11.55
CA PHE A 155 -17.22 -6.00 -12.61
C PHE A 155 -18.65 -5.75 -12.11
N LEU A 156 -19.22 -6.71 -11.37
CA LEU A 156 -20.56 -6.58 -10.78
C LEU A 156 -20.63 -5.49 -9.70
N LEU A 157 -19.57 -5.36 -8.88
CA LEU A 157 -19.50 -4.37 -7.83
C LEU A 157 -19.36 -2.95 -8.37
N VAL A 158 -18.67 -2.72 -9.49
CA VAL A 158 -18.51 -1.36 -10.06
C VAL A 158 -19.86 -0.72 -10.38
N ASP A 159 -20.85 -1.52 -10.80
CA ASP A 159 -22.20 -1.00 -11.08
C ASP A 159 -23.01 -0.71 -9.81
N LYS A 160 -22.94 -1.61 -8.81
CA LYS A 160 -23.81 -1.58 -7.63
C LYS A 160 -23.22 -0.77 -6.48
N GLU A 161 -21.93 -0.95 -6.23
CA GLU A 161 -21.18 -0.43 -5.09
C GLU A 161 -19.77 0.01 -5.56
N PRO A 162 -19.64 1.08 -6.39
CA PRO A 162 -18.38 1.46 -7.02
C PRO A 162 -17.23 1.69 -6.03
N ILE A 163 -17.54 2.26 -4.86
CA ILE A 163 -16.55 2.51 -3.80
C ILE A 163 -15.99 1.19 -3.23
N LYS A 164 -16.82 0.15 -3.14
CA LYS A 164 -16.38 -1.19 -2.72
C LYS A 164 -15.47 -1.81 -3.77
N ALA A 165 -15.81 -1.68 -5.05
CA ALA A 165 -14.97 -2.13 -6.15
C ALA A 165 -13.60 -1.43 -6.17
N PHE A 166 -13.58 -0.11 -5.98
CA PHE A 166 -12.33 0.67 -5.90
C PHE A 166 -11.46 0.21 -4.73
N ASN A 167 -12.06 0.00 -3.55
CA ASN A 167 -11.35 -0.54 -2.39
C ASN A 167 -10.73 -1.91 -2.67
N ILE A 168 -11.47 -2.82 -3.32
CA ILE A 168 -10.94 -4.15 -3.62
C ILE A 168 -9.78 -4.05 -4.62
N PHE A 169 -9.94 -3.27 -5.69
CA PHE A 169 -8.96 -3.16 -6.77
C PHE A 169 -7.64 -2.53 -6.32
N VAL A 170 -7.70 -1.47 -5.51
CA VAL A 170 -6.52 -0.65 -5.19
C VAL A 170 -5.41 -1.44 -4.47
N ASP A 171 -5.78 -2.44 -3.64
CA ASP A 171 -4.83 -3.25 -2.87
C ASP A 171 -4.38 -4.54 -3.60
N LEU A 172 -4.86 -4.80 -4.83
CA LEU A 172 -4.50 -6.01 -5.58
C LEU A 172 -3.00 -6.06 -5.93
N PRO A 173 -2.40 -7.25 -5.97
CA PRO A 173 -1.09 -7.45 -6.59
C PRO A 173 -1.16 -7.16 -8.10
N PRO A 174 0.00 -7.10 -8.79
CA PRO A 174 0.01 -7.11 -10.25
C PRO A 174 -0.79 -8.30 -10.81
N VAL A 175 -1.80 -8.01 -11.63
CA VAL A 175 -2.64 -9.00 -12.30
C VAL A 175 -2.44 -8.97 -13.83
N TYR A 176 -2.90 -10.02 -14.50
CA TYR A 176 -2.88 -10.12 -15.96
C TYR A 176 -3.86 -9.12 -16.60
N LYS A 177 -3.54 -8.66 -17.81
CA LYS A 177 -4.31 -7.61 -18.50
C LYS A 177 -5.78 -7.96 -18.66
N GLU A 178 -6.09 -9.21 -19.04
CA GLU A 178 -7.46 -9.68 -19.26
C GLU A 178 -8.31 -9.61 -17.99
N PHE A 179 -7.69 -9.62 -16.80
CA PHE A 179 -8.38 -9.40 -15.53
C PHE A 179 -8.99 -8.00 -15.47
N ILE A 180 -8.22 -6.97 -15.87
CA ILE A 180 -8.59 -5.56 -15.76
C ILE A 180 -9.52 -5.17 -16.91
N ASP A 181 -9.27 -5.70 -18.12
CA ASP A 181 -9.99 -5.36 -19.34
C ASP A 181 -11.51 -5.50 -19.22
N ARG A 182 -11.99 -6.43 -18.38
CA ARG A 182 -13.42 -6.69 -18.17
C ARG A 182 -14.18 -5.53 -17.53
N PHE A 183 -13.56 -4.81 -16.60
CA PHE A 183 -14.23 -3.77 -15.80
C PHE A 183 -13.61 -2.38 -15.96
N MET A 184 -12.52 -2.25 -16.72
CA MET A 184 -11.78 -1.00 -16.91
C MET A 184 -12.68 0.17 -17.33
N SER A 185 -13.48 0.01 -18.39
CA SER A 185 -14.34 1.09 -18.92
C SER A 185 -15.32 1.61 -17.87
N LYS A 186 -15.89 0.70 -17.07
CA LYS A 186 -16.81 1.06 -15.99
C LYS A 186 -16.10 1.77 -14.84
N ILE A 187 -14.90 1.33 -14.46
CA ILE A 187 -14.10 2.05 -13.44
C ILE A 187 -13.80 3.47 -13.92
N LEU A 188 -13.40 3.64 -15.18
CA LEU A 188 -13.12 4.97 -15.76
C LEU A 188 -14.36 5.87 -15.72
N GLU A 189 -15.53 5.34 -16.09
CA GLU A 189 -16.80 6.06 -16.02
C GLU A 189 -17.12 6.48 -14.57
N LYS A 190 -17.07 5.55 -13.61
CA LYS A 190 -17.40 5.84 -12.21
C LYS A 190 -16.40 6.78 -11.54
N ALA A 191 -15.10 6.62 -11.82
CA ALA A 191 -14.07 7.53 -11.32
C ALA A 191 -14.24 8.93 -11.93
N GLY A 192 -14.55 9.03 -13.23
CA GLY A 192 -14.86 10.30 -13.88
C GLY A 192 -16.04 11.03 -13.23
N ASN A 193 -17.08 10.30 -12.82
CA ASN A 193 -18.20 10.88 -12.07
C ASN A 193 -17.78 11.41 -10.69
N VAL A 194 -16.95 10.66 -9.96
CA VAL A 194 -16.40 11.11 -8.66
C VAL A 194 -15.56 12.37 -8.83
N PHE A 195 -14.79 12.48 -9.91
CA PHE A 195 -13.99 13.67 -10.15
C PHE A 195 -14.80 14.88 -10.60
N ARG A 196 -15.85 14.68 -11.41
CA ARG A 196 -16.79 15.74 -11.79
C ARG A 196 -17.54 16.31 -10.60
N TYR A 197 -17.85 15.46 -9.63
CA TYR A 197 -18.54 15.83 -8.39
C TYR A 197 -17.72 15.42 -7.16
N PRO A 198 -16.60 16.12 -6.86
CA PRO A 198 -15.67 15.74 -5.81
C PRO A 198 -16.38 15.55 -4.46
N ASN A 199 -16.11 14.40 -3.84
CA ASN A 199 -16.59 14.00 -2.54
C ASN A 199 -15.45 13.31 -1.76
N GLN A 200 -15.76 12.70 -0.61
CA GLN A 200 -14.78 11.99 0.21
C GLN A 200 -14.05 10.84 -0.52
N ASP A 201 -14.63 10.30 -1.59
CA ASP A 201 -14.10 9.16 -2.35
C ASP A 201 -13.14 9.59 -3.47
N TRP A 202 -12.94 10.90 -3.67
CA TRP A 202 -12.06 11.45 -4.71
C TRP A 202 -10.65 10.85 -4.66
N SER A 203 -10.08 10.76 -3.46
CA SER A 203 -8.76 10.17 -3.24
C SER A 203 -8.71 8.68 -3.62
N LEU A 204 -9.75 7.92 -3.29
CA LEU A 204 -9.81 6.50 -3.61
C LEU A 204 -9.94 6.27 -5.12
N ALA A 205 -10.73 7.11 -5.81
CA ALA A 205 -10.82 7.09 -7.27
C ALA A 205 -9.46 7.39 -7.92
N LEU A 206 -8.73 8.40 -7.42
CA LEU A 206 -7.37 8.72 -7.88
C LEU A 206 -6.43 7.52 -7.69
N GLN A 207 -6.36 6.93 -6.50
CA GLN A 207 -5.52 5.77 -6.23
C GLN A 207 -5.87 4.59 -7.13
N THR A 208 -7.16 4.36 -7.37
CA THR A 208 -7.66 3.28 -8.24
C THR A 208 -7.15 3.45 -9.67
N LEU A 209 -7.28 4.65 -10.24
CA LEU A 209 -6.84 4.88 -11.60
C LEU A 209 -5.30 4.88 -11.73
N VAL A 210 -4.57 5.41 -10.75
CA VAL A 210 -3.10 5.34 -10.73
C VAL A 210 -2.63 3.90 -10.65
N LYS A 211 -3.22 3.09 -9.75
CA LYS A 211 -2.94 1.64 -9.67
C LYS A 211 -3.24 0.94 -10.99
N MET A 212 -4.36 1.28 -11.63
CA MET A 212 -4.73 0.71 -12.92
C MET A 212 -3.71 1.05 -14.01
N ALA A 213 -3.26 2.30 -14.10
CA ALA A 213 -2.25 2.71 -15.05
C ALA A 213 -0.91 2.01 -14.83
N ILE A 214 -0.46 1.90 -13.57
CA ILE A 214 0.78 1.17 -13.21
C ILE A 214 0.70 -0.29 -13.65
N GLN A 215 -0.45 -0.95 -13.45
CA GLN A 215 -0.63 -2.35 -13.86
C GLN A 215 -0.73 -2.51 -15.39
N LEU A 216 -1.23 -1.49 -16.09
CA LEU A 216 -1.40 -1.51 -17.55
C LEU A 216 -0.23 -0.87 -18.31
N TYR A 217 0.84 -0.43 -17.65
CA TYR A 217 1.87 0.40 -18.27
C TYR A 217 2.51 -0.24 -19.53
N ASN A 218 2.75 -1.55 -19.51
CA ASN A 218 3.31 -2.28 -20.65
C ASN A 218 2.28 -2.59 -21.76
N THR A 219 1.07 -2.02 -21.70
CA THR A 219 0.00 -2.26 -22.67
C THR A 219 -0.22 -1.00 -23.52
N ALA A 220 0.24 -1.05 -24.77
CA ALA A 220 0.51 0.08 -25.66
C ALA A 220 -0.64 1.06 -26.02
N MET A 221 -1.84 0.99 -25.40
CA MET A 221 -3.01 1.75 -25.89
C MET A 221 -3.93 2.30 -24.79
N LYS A 222 -3.69 1.99 -23.51
CA LYS A 222 -4.66 2.29 -22.44
C LYS A 222 -4.21 3.35 -21.43
N LEU A 223 -2.95 3.77 -21.50
CA LEU A 223 -2.41 4.82 -20.65
C LEU A 223 -2.95 6.21 -21.03
N ASP A 224 -2.98 6.54 -22.32
CA ASP A 224 -3.39 7.86 -22.80
C ASP A 224 -4.82 8.23 -22.36
N VAL A 225 -5.72 7.24 -22.30
CA VAL A 225 -7.10 7.43 -21.83
C VAL A 225 -7.13 7.71 -20.32
N ILE A 226 -6.31 7.02 -19.53
CA ILE A 226 -6.25 7.24 -18.09
C ILE A 226 -5.61 8.60 -17.78
N SER A 227 -4.49 8.92 -18.44
CA SER A 227 -3.80 10.19 -18.27
C SER A 227 -4.67 11.37 -18.68
N SER A 228 -5.30 11.33 -19.86
CA SER A 228 -6.20 12.40 -20.32
C SER A 228 -7.43 12.57 -19.42
N LEU A 229 -8.00 11.48 -18.91
CA LEU A 229 -9.09 11.53 -17.94
C LEU A 229 -8.64 12.20 -16.64
N MET A 230 -7.44 11.89 -16.14
CA MET A 230 -6.93 12.51 -14.93
C MET A 230 -6.63 14.00 -15.11
N GLU A 231 -5.95 14.39 -16.19
CA GLU A 231 -5.59 15.77 -16.52
C GLU A 231 -6.84 16.66 -16.61
N THR A 232 -7.82 16.26 -17.44
CA THR A 232 -9.07 17.01 -17.64
C THR A 232 -9.81 17.25 -16.33
N GLN A 233 -9.75 16.30 -15.40
CA GLN A 233 -10.47 16.38 -14.15
C GLN A 233 -9.71 17.16 -13.07
N LEU A 234 -8.38 17.19 -13.12
CA LEU A 234 -7.57 18.01 -12.23
C LEU A 234 -7.85 19.50 -12.48
N ASP A 235 -7.83 19.92 -13.74
CA ASP A 235 -8.10 21.30 -14.15
C ASP A 235 -9.48 21.75 -13.65
N CYS A 236 -10.49 20.90 -13.84
CA CYS A 236 -11.85 21.15 -13.35
C CYS A 236 -11.93 21.33 -11.82
N VAL A 237 -11.16 20.55 -11.04
CA VAL A 237 -11.17 20.66 -9.57
C VAL A 237 -10.47 21.94 -9.11
N VAL A 238 -9.40 22.34 -9.79
CA VAL A 238 -8.66 23.59 -9.50
C VAL A 238 -9.50 24.81 -9.86
N GLU A 239 -10.07 24.85 -11.07
CA GLU A 239 -10.92 25.96 -11.54
C GLU A 239 -12.16 26.19 -10.66
N ASN A 240 -12.69 25.12 -10.07
CA ASN A 240 -13.87 25.18 -9.19
C ASN A 240 -13.52 25.48 -7.71
N GLY A 241 -12.27 25.83 -7.39
CA GLY A 241 -11.84 26.17 -6.03
C GLY A 241 -11.89 24.97 -5.05
N LYS A 242 -11.80 23.74 -5.57
CA LYS A 242 -11.88 22.49 -4.81
C LYS A 242 -10.50 21.85 -4.57
N GLU A 243 -9.46 22.68 -4.58
CA GLU A 243 -8.04 22.29 -4.47
C GLU A 243 -7.72 21.43 -3.23
N HIS A 244 -8.45 21.61 -2.12
CA HIS A 244 -8.27 20.80 -0.92
C HIS A 244 -8.47 19.29 -1.16
N PHE A 245 -9.30 18.88 -2.15
CA PHE A 245 -9.41 17.48 -2.56
C PHE A 245 -8.15 16.98 -3.25
N VAL A 246 -7.51 17.82 -4.07
CA VAL A 246 -6.24 17.52 -4.75
C VAL A 246 -5.14 17.31 -3.72
N VAL A 247 -4.96 18.26 -2.80
CA VAL A 247 -3.95 18.16 -1.73
C VAL A 247 -4.17 16.90 -0.88
N ARG A 248 -5.41 16.64 -0.45
CA ARG A 248 -5.74 15.44 0.33
C ARG A 248 -5.48 14.16 -0.46
N GLY A 249 -5.95 14.08 -1.70
CA GLY A 249 -5.80 12.87 -2.51
C GLY A 249 -4.35 12.60 -2.90
N LEU A 250 -3.53 13.64 -3.13
CA LEU A 250 -2.09 13.47 -3.33
C LEU A 250 -1.39 12.95 -2.08
N LYS A 251 -1.74 13.43 -0.89
CA LYS A 251 -1.17 12.94 0.37
C LYS A 251 -1.54 11.47 0.63
N GLU A 252 -2.78 11.10 0.37
CA GLU A 252 -3.23 9.71 0.46
C GLU A 252 -2.59 8.84 -0.64
N LEU A 253 -2.38 9.38 -1.84
CA LEU A 253 -1.65 8.72 -2.94
C LEU A 253 -0.19 8.46 -2.58
N GLU A 254 0.51 9.39 -1.93
CA GLU A 254 1.87 9.20 -1.43
C GLU A 254 1.95 8.00 -0.48
N THR A 255 1.03 7.95 0.49
CA THR A 255 0.95 6.85 1.47
C THR A 255 0.65 5.53 0.78
N PHE A 256 -0.27 5.55 -0.18
CA PHE A 256 -0.62 4.39 -1.00
C PHE A 256 0.58 3.87 -1.79
N LEU A 257 1.25 4.71 -2.57
CA LEU A 257 2.38 4.33 -3.43
C LEU A 257 3.54 3.79 -2.60
N SER A 258 3.84 4.40 -1.45
CA SER A 258 4.86 3.89 -0.52
C SER A 258 4.59 2.45 -0.11
N ARG A 259 3.36 2.16 0.32
CA ARG A 259 2.96 0.81 0.71
C ARG A 259 2.96 -0.16 -0.48
N ASP A 260 2.42 0.24 -1.62
CA ASP A 260 2.27 -0.63 -2.80
C ASP A 260 3.63 -1.01 -3.41
N MET A 261 4.54 -0.04 -3.50
CA MET A 261 5.91 -0.27 -3.97
C MET A 261 6.69 -1.20 -3.05
N ASN A 262 6.56 -1.04 -1.73
CA ASN A 262 7.20 -1.94 -0.77
C ASN A 262 6.71 -3.39 -0.91
N LEU A 263 5.46 -3.59 -1.31
CA LEU A 263 4.87 -4.91 -1.48
C LEU A 263 5.22 -5.57 -2.82
N TYR A 264 5.23 -4.80 -3.91
CA TYR A 264 5.26 -5.37 -5.25
C TYR A 264 6.47 -4.98 -6.10
N SER A 265 7.38 -4.14 -5.58
CA SER A 265 8.64 -3.75 -6.23
C SER A 265 8.45 -3.28 -7.67
N TYR A 266 8.09 -2.00 -7.84
CA TYR A 266 7.89 -1.43 -9.17
C TYR A 266 9.17 -1.51 -10.01
N ASN A 267 9.00 -1.81 -11.30
CA ASN A 267 10.10 -1.74 -12.25
C ASN A 267 10.40 -0.28 -12.64
N LYS A 268 11.50 -0.08 -13.36
CA LYS A 268 11.96 1.25 -13.79
C LYS A 268 10.89 1.98 -14.60
N GLU A 269 10.21 1.26 -15.47
CA GLU A 269 9.16 1.77 -16.35
C GLU A 269 7.95 2.30 -15.56
N GLN A 270 7.47 1.55 -14.57
CA GLN A 270 6.39 1.93 -13.66
C GLN A 270 6.79 3.13 -12.79
N CYS A 271 8.04 3.17 -12.31
CA CYS A 271 8.56 4.33 -11.58
C CYS A 271 8.65 5.59 -12.46
N CYS A 272 9.10 5.44 -13.71
CA CYS A 272 9.12 6.52 -14.69
C CYS A 272 7.71 7.06 -14.95
N PHE A 273 6.73 6.18 -15.16
CA PHE A 273 5.32 6.58 -15.31
C PHE A 273 4.82 7.42 -14.14
N VAL A 274 5.00 6.93 -12.90
CA VAL A 274 4.55 7.67 -11.73
C VAL A 274 5.26 9.02 -11.63
N SER A 275 6.54 9.10 -11.99
CA SER A 275 7.29 10.35 -11.98
C SER A 275 6.79 11.34 -13.04
N GLU A 276 6.57 10.88 -14.27
CA GLU A 276 6.00 11.69 -15.37
C GLU A 276 4.61 12.21 -14.99
N PHE A 277 3.76 11.34 -14.46
CA PHE A 277 2.44 11.70 -13.97
C PHE A 277 2.52 12.75 -12.84
N MET A 278 3.44 12.60 -11.89
CA MET A 278 3.66 13.57 -10.82
C MET A 278 4.15 14.93 -11.34
N ILE A 279 4.95 14.97 -12.40
CA ILE A 279 5.38 16.22 -13.03
C ILE A 279 4.17 16.96 -13.61
N GLN A 280 3.26 16.24 -14.29
CA GLN A 280 2.02 16.82 -14.82
C GLN A 280 1.14 17.38 -13.68
N MET A 281 0.97 16.61 -12.59
CA MET A 281 0.21 17.05 -11.41
C MET A 281 0.86 18.23 -10.68
N GLY A 282 2.20 18.38 -10.78
CA GLY A 282 2.97 19.47 -10.17
C GLY A 282 2.86 20.82 -10.88
N ALA A 283 2.17 20.90 -12.01
CA ALA A 283 1.86 22.15 -12.71
C ALA A 283 0.88 23.04 -11.91
N VAL A 284 0.18 22.48 -10.92
CA VAL A 284 -0.66 23.24 -9.99
C VAL A 284 0.21 24.18 -9.16
N GLU A 285 -0.12 25.48 -9.14
CA GLU A 285 0.76 26.52 -8.60
C GLU A 285 0.98 26.43 -7.07
N GLU A 286 0.11 25.72 -6.36
CA GLU A 286 0.07 25.63 -4.91
C GLU A 286 1.32 24.97 -4.28
N THR A 287 1.86 25.63 -3.25
CA THR A 287 3.08 25.22 -2.56
C THR A 287 2.99 23.84 -1.91
N GLN A 288 1.83 23.47 -1.35
CA GLN A 288 1.63 22.17 -0.69
C GLN A 288 1.62 21.01 -1.70
N THR A 289 0.94 21.20 -2.83
CA THR A 289 0.91 20.25 -3.95
C THR A 289 2.33 19.97 -4.47
N LYS A 290 3.15 21.02 -4.66
CA LYS A 290 4.56 20.88 -5.07
C LYS A 290 5.40 20.08 -4.08
N GLU A 291 5.17 20.24 -2.78
CA GLU A 291 5.89 19.47 -1.75
C GLU A 291 5.52 17.98 -1.80
N ILE A 292 4.22 17.65 -1.91
CA ILE A 292 3.75 16.25 -1.98
C ILE A 292 4.24 15.58 -3.27
N VAL A 293 4.12 16.26 -4.40
CA VAL A 293 4.66 15.81 -5.70
C VAL A 293 6.16 15.53 -5.60
N ARG A 294 6.92 16.40 -4.93
CA ARG A 294 8.35 16.18 -4.67
C ARG A 294 8.59 14.92 -3.83
N LYS A 295 7.80 14.66 -2.77
CA LYS A 295 7.92 13.45 -1.95
C LYS A 295 7.64 12.18 -2.76
N ILE A 296 6.59 12.18 -3.58
CA ILE A 296 6.26 11.04 -4.45
C ILE A 296 7.38 10.81 -5.48
N ASN A 297 7.89 11.86 -6.11
CA ASN A 297 9.04 11.75 -7.02
C ASN A 297 10.27 11.18 -6.30
N MET A 298 10.58 11.63 -5.08
CA MET A 298 11.65 11.04 -4.27
C MET A 298 11.41 9.56 -3.97
N LEU A 299 10.16 9.15 -3.75
CA LEU A 299 9.79 7.76 -3.49
C LEU A 299 10.09 6.86 -4.69
N VAL A 300 9.75 7.29 -5.92
CA VAL A 300 9.93 6.49 -7.14
C VAL A 300 11.33 6.57 -7.76
N THR A 301 12.11 7.59 -7.40
CA THR A 301 13.49 7.79 -7.88
C THR A 301 14.57 7.22 -6.95
N LYS A 302 14.22 6.77 -5.74
CA LYS A 302 15.15 6.05 -4.86
C LYS A 302 15.55 4.73 -5.53
N PRO A 303 16.84 4.41 -5.65
CA PRO A 303 17.26 3.14 -6.23
C PRO A 303 16.74 1.99 -5.35
N SER A 304 16.12 1.00 -6.00
CA SER A 304 15.91 -0.30 -5.38
C SER A 304 17.29 -0.88 -5.03
N LYS A 305 17.42 -1.58 -3.90
CA LYS A 305 18.69 -2.18 -3.44
C LYS A 305 19.30 -3.22 -4.39
N ASN A 306 18.75 -3.42 -5.59
CA ASN A 306 19.14 -4.48 -6.51
C ASN A 306 19.89 -3.99 -7.76
N ASP A 307 20.06 -2.68 -7.98
CA ASP A 307 20.74 -2.13 -9.16
C ASP A 307 22.14 -1.55 -8.86
N PHE A 308 23.00 -2.33 -8.20
CA PHE A 308 24.40 -1.93 -7.95
C PHE A 308 25.31 -2.29 -9.14
N LYS A 309 25.43 -1.40 -10.13
CA LYS A 309 26.50 -1.47 -11.15
C LYS A 309 27.05 -0.12 -11.65
N ASN A 310 26.99 0.98 -10.89
CA ASN A 310 27.70 2.20 -11.33
C ASN A 310 28.20 3.14 -10.20
N ASP A 311 29.18 2.68 -9.42
CA ASP A 311 29.77 3.37 -8.24
C ASP A 311 30.12 4.85 -8.46
N ARG A 312 30.54 5.24 -9.69
CA ARG A 312 31.04 6.60 -9.94
C ARG A 312 29.94 7.65 -10.10
N ALA A 313 28.78 7.25 -10.63
CA ALA A 313 27.61 8.12 -10.78
C ALA A 313 26.71 8.06 -9.55
N GLU A 314 26.80 6.98 -8.78
CA GLU A 314 26.13 6.79 -7.49
C GLU A 314 26.76 7.68 -6.40
N TYR A 315 28.11 7.69 -6.29
CA TYR A 315 28.82 8.58 -5.36
C TYR A 315 28.48 10.07 -5.57
N ASP A 316 28.53 10.54 -6.81
CA ASP A 316 28.21 11.95 -7.12
C ASP A 316 26.75 12.28 -6.80
N ARG A 317 25.85 11.31 -6.98
CA ARG A 317 24.43 11.48 -6.76
C ARG A 317 24.08 11.46 -5.27
N ASP A 318 24.69 10.56 -4.49
CA ASP A 318 24.54 10.48 -3.04
C ASP A 318 25.15 11.71 -2.34
N TRP A 319 26.32 12.15 -2.80
CA TRP A 319 26.90 13.41 -2.34
C TRP A 319 26.04 14.61 -2.72
N TYR A 320 25.50 14.65 -3.93
CA TYR A 320 24.57 15.69 -4.33
C TYR A 320 23.31 15.68 -3.44
N TYR A 321 22.71 14.52 -3.16
CA TYR A 321 21.56 14.41 -2.27
C TYR A 321 21.87 14.80 -0.82
N HIS A 322 23.04 14.43 -0.30
CA HIS A 322 23.50 14.84 1.02
C HIS A 322 23.63 16.36 1.11
N LEU A 323 24.32 16.99 0.16
CA LEU A 323 24.54 18.43 0.09
C LEU A 323 23.23 19.23 -0.17
N MET A 324 22.22 18.62 -0.79
CA MET A 324 20.89 19.24 -1.01
C MET A 324 20.06 19.39 0.26
N ASN A 325 20.36 18.60 1.31
CA ASN A 325 19.64 18.61 2.59
C ASN A 325 20.34 19.47 3.66
N LEU A 326 21.44 20.13 3.31
CA LEU A 326 22.24 20.95 4.22
C LEU A 326 22.01 22.44 3.99
N SER A 327 22.14 23.23 5.04
CA SER A 327 22.13 24.69 4.95
C SER A 327 23.38 25.21 4.23
N SER A 328 23.32 26.44 3.70
CA SER A 328 24.47 27.07 3.03
C SER A 328 25.73 27.10 3.90
N LEU A 329 25.57 27.28 5.23
CA LEU A 329 26.68 27.27 6.19
C LEU A 329 27.26 25.85 6.38
N GLN A 330 26.41 24.83 6.43
CA GLN A 330 26.84 23.43 6.53
C GLN A 330 27.58 22.98 5.27
N VAL A 331 27.10 23.37 4.09
CA VAL A 331 27.78 23.12 2.81
C VAL A 331 29.14 23.84 2.75
N LEU A 332 29.21 25.09 3.24
CA LEU A 332 30.46 25.86 3.31
C LEU A 332 31.49 25.21 4.27
N ARG A 333 31.04 24.70 5.42
CA ARG A 333 31.88 23.95 6.37
C ARG A 333 32.42 22.66 5.76
N ILE A 334 31.60 21.94 4.99
CA ILE A 334 32.04 20.74 4.26
C ILE A 334 33.09 21.09 3.21
N PHE A 335 32.89 22.19 2.46
CA PHE A 335 33.88 22.66 1.48
C PHE A 335 35.22 23.06 2.13
N ALA A 336 35.19 23.76 3.26
CA ALA A 336 36.38 24.24 3.97
C ALA A 336 37.15 23.13 4.73
N SER A 337 36.61 21.92 4.82
CA SER A 337 37.25 20.81 5.52
C SER A 337 38.49 20.29 4.77
N THR A 338 39.60 20.18 5.50
CA THR A 338 40.89 19.68 4.99
C THR A 338 40.93 18.15 4.87
N GLN A 339 39.95 17.43 5.41
CA GLN A 339 39.91 15.96 5.44
C GLN A 339 39.10 15.33 4.30
N LEU A 340 38.56 16.14 3.38
CA LEU A 340 37.69 15.68 2.29
C LEU A 340 38.44 15.48 0.97
N GLU A 341 38.01 14.48 0.19
CA GLU A 341 38.49 14.24 -1.17
C GLU A 341 38.13 15.41 -2.10
N ASP A 342 39.00 15.69 -3.07
CA ASP A 342 38.87 16.85 -3.98
C ASP A 342 37.54 16.85 -4.76
N ARG A 343 37.00 15.67 -5.08
CA ARG A 343 35.73 15.52 -5.81
C ARG A 343 34.52 15.92 -4.98
N SER A 344 34.48 15.56 -3.71
CA SER A 344 33.40 15.98 -2.79
C SER A 344 33.47 17.47 -2.50
N ARG A 345 34.69 18.02 -2.45
CA ARG A 345 34.92 19.46 -2.38
C ARG A 345 34.40 20.18 -3.64
N GLU A 346 34.60 19.59 -4.82
CA GLU A 346 34.08 20.11 -6.08
C GLU A 346 32.54 20.10 -6.15
N LEU A 347 31.90 19.03 -5.67
CA LEU A 347 30.43 18.97 -5.59
C LEU A 347 29.87 19.98 -4.57
N ALA A 348 30.53 20.15 -3.43
CA ALA A 348 30.16 21.14 -2.42
C ALA A 348 30.26 22.58 -2.96
N ILE A 349 31.33 22.94 -3.68
CA ILE A 349 31.47 24.30 -4.25
C ILE A 349 30.48 24.55 -5.38
N ARG A 350 30.15 23.55 -6.20
CA ARG A 350 29.10 23.67 -7.23
C ARG A 350 27.73 23.93 -6.59
N ARG A 351 27.40 23.21 -5.52
CA ARG A 351 26.16 23.44 -4.76
C ARG A 351 26.15 24.81 -4.10
N LEU A 352 27.26 25.23 -3.50
CA LEU A 352 27.38 26.55 -2.90
C LEU A 352 27.21 27.66 -3.95
N ASN A 353 27.80 27.51 -5.14
CA ASN A 353 27.59 28.44 -6.25
C ASN A 353 26.13 28.51 -6.66
N VAL A 354 25.40 27.38 -6.74
CA VAL A 354 23.95 27.40 -7.03
C VAL A 354 23.16 28.12 -5.92
N LEU A 355 23.46 27.84 -4.65
CA LEU A 355 22.80 28.48 -3.51
C LEU A 355 23.09 29.97 -3.40
N LEU A 356 24.29 30.38 -3.78
CA LEU A 356 24.70 31.77 -3.77
C LEU A 356 24.12 32.49 -4.98
N SER A 357 24.17 31.93 -6.21
CA SER A 357 23.71 32.56 -7.45
C SER A 357 22.19 32.79 -7.56
N ASP A 358 21.37 32.20 -6.68
CA ASP A 358 19.91 32.38 -6.65
C ASP A 358 19.48 33.67 -5.91
N HIS A 359 20.07 34.81 -6.29
CA HIS A 359 19.98 36.10 -5.58
C HIS A 359 18.61 36.80 -5.65
N THR A 360 17.58 36.20 -6.26
CA THR A 360 16.26 36.85 -6.44
C THR A 360 15.35 36.79 -5.21
N LYS A 361 15.71 36.07 -4.15
CA LYS A 361 14.91 36.01 -2.91
C LYS A 361 15.76 36.26 -1.65
N LYS A 362 15.65 37.50 -1.15
CA LYS A 362 15.98 37.98 0.22
C LYS A 362 17.31 37.53 0.83
N ASN A 363 18.22 38.49 1.01
CA ASN A 363 19.46 38.43 1.80
C ASN A 363 19.40 37.47 2.99
N VAL A 364 20.07 36.32 2.86
CA VAL A 364 20.44 35.49 4.01
C VAL A 364 21.50 36.26 4.78
N LYS A 365 21.15 36.73 5.99
CA LYS A 365 22.14 37.29 6.93
C LYS A 365 22.99 36.14 7.45
N LEU A 366 24.17 35.96 6.87
CA LEU A 366 25.25 35.20 7.50
C LEU A 366 25.83 36.07 8.62
N GLU A 367 25.83 35.57 9.85
CA GLU A 367 26.39 36.31 10.97
C GLU A 367 27.93 36.34 10.88
N ILE A 368 28.53 37.52 11.09
CA ILE A 368 29.99 37.73 11.01
C ILE A 368 30.75 36.85 12.02
N SER A 369 30.10 36.49 13.13
CA SER A 369 30.59 35.53 14.14
C SER A 369 30.86 34.15 13.54
N GLU A 370 30.00 33.66 12.64
CA GLU A 370 30.11 32.32 12.03
C GLU A 370 31.19 32.25 10.95
N LEU A 371 31.45 33.36 10.25
CA LEU A 371 32.54 33.46 9.27
C LEU A 371 33.94 33.48 9.92
N ARG A 372 34.04 33.93 11.19
CA ARG A 372 35.31 33.95 11.93
C ARG A 372 35.79 32.55 12.33
N GLU A 373 34.89 31.56 12.43
CA GLU A 373 35.25 30.15 12.69
C GLU A 373 35.83 29.43 11.47
N LEU A 374 35.78 30.05 10.29
CA LEU A 374 36.22 29.48 9.01
C LEU A 374 37.54 30.07 8.49
N LEU A 375 38.11 31.06 9.19
CA LEU A 375 39.43 31.60 8.90
C LEU A 375 40.49 30.80 9.71
N PRO A 376 41.70 30.57 9.16
CA PRO A 376 42.76 29.83 9.84
C PRO A 376 43.18 30.40 11.19
#